data_AF-A0AAV3M786-F1
#
_entry.id   AF-A0AAV3M786-F1
#
_cell.length_a   1.000
_cell.length_b   1.000
_cell.length_c   1.000
_cell.angle_alpha   90.00
_cell.angle_beta   90.00
_cell.angle_gamma   90.00
#
_symmetry.space_group_name_H-M   'P 1'
#
loop_
_entity.id
_entity.type
_entity.pdbx_description
1 polymer ?
#
loop_
_entity_poly.entity_id
_entity_poly.type
_entity_poly.pdbx_seq_one_letter_code
_entity_poly.pdbx_strand_id
1 'polypeptide(L)' 'MAEKRACTQSLKEAGLSVTKACELMSLARATFYRQLIDWRKKDRVVIICVS' A
#
# COMPACT_ATOMS: atom_id res chain seq x y z
N MET A 1 -10.01 2.43 1.62
CA MET A 1 -8.87 1.91 0.81
C MET A 1 -7.81 1.20 1.66
N ALA A 2 -7.46 1.68 2.85
CA ALA A 2 -6.48 1.04 3.73
C ALA A 2 -6.92 -0.34 4.24
N GLU A 3 -8.20 -0.51 4.56
CA GLU A 3 -8.77 -1.76 5.09
C GLU A 3 -8.72 -2.90 4.07
N LYS A 4 -9.13 -2.61 2.82
CA LYS A 4 -9.04 -3.57 1.71
C LYS A 4 -7.59 -3.98 1.39
N ARG A 5 -6.63 -3.08 1.62
CA ARG A 5 -5.19 -3.36 1.51
C ARG A 5 -4.69 -4.29 2.60
N ALA A 6 -5.05 -4.01 3.85
CA ALA A 6 -4.70 -4.87 4.97
C ALA A 6 -5.23 -6.30 4.72
N CYS A 7 -6.47 -6.42 4.24
CA CYS A 7 -7.06 -7.71 3.88
C CYS A 7 -6.33 -8.41 2.72
N THR A 8 -5.95 -7.68 1.66
CA THR A 8 -5.14 -8.25 0.55
C THR A 8 -3.75 -8.68 1.02
N GLN A 9 -3.16 -7.97 1.99
CA GLN A 9 -1.86 -8.30 2.57
C GLN A 9 -1.95 -9.57 3.44
N SER A 10 -2.97 -9.70 4.28
CA SER A 10 -3.22 -10.94 5.05
C SER A 10 -3.50 -12.14 4.15
N LEU A 11 -4.22 -11.94 3.04
CA LEU A 11 -4.45 -12.99 2.04
C LEU A 11 -3.14 -13.42 1.34
N LYS A 12 -2.24 -12.47 1.07
CA LYS A 12 -0.91 -12.78 0.53
C LYS A 12 -0.08 -13.58 1.54
N GLU A 13 -0.10 -13.21 2.81
CA GLU A 13 0.60 -13.93 3.88
C GLU A 13 0.03 -15.34 4.10
N ALA A 14 -1.27 -15.53 3.89
CA ALA A 14 -1.91 -16.84 3.85
C ALA A 14 -1.55 -17.70 2.62
N GLY A 15 -0.70 -17.19 1.71
CA GLY A 15 -0.19 -17.93 0.55
C GLY A 15 -0.95 -17.70 -0.75
N LEU A 16 -1.93 -16.78 -0.79
CA LEU A 16 -2.58 -16.41 -2.06
C LEU A 16 -1.68 -15.49 -2.89
N SER A 17 -1.76 -15.66 -4.21
CA SER A 17 -1.14 -14.73 -5.13
C SER A 17 -1.82 -13.36 -5.04
N VAL A 18 -1.02 -12.29 -5.18
CA VAL A 18 -1.50 -10.89 -5.12
C VAL A 18 -2.62 -10.64 -6.12
N THR A 19 -2.60 -11.29 -7.28
CA THR A 19 -3.65 -11.19 -8.30
C THR A 19 -4.99 -11.72 -7.78
N LYS A 20 -5.02 -12.95 -7.22
CA LYS A 20 -6.24 -13.54 -6.65
C LYS A 20 -6.76 -12.73 -5.45
N ALA A 21 -5.86 -12.27 -4.59
CA ALA A 21 -6.25 -11.44 -3.45
C ALA A 21 -6.87 -10.10 -3.91
N CYS A 22 -6.32 -9.48 -4.96
CA CYS A 22 -6.87 -8.25 -5.55
C CYS A 22 -8.22 -8.47 -6.22
N GLU A 23 -8.41 -9.58 -6.94
CA GLU A 23 -9.70 -9.95 -7.56
C GLU A 23 -10.79 -10.14 -6.49
N LEU A 24 -10.49 -10.88 -5.42
CA LEU A 24 -11.41 -11.11 -4.30
C LEU A 24 -11.85 -9.83 -3.60
N MET A 25 -10.95 -8.84 -3.50
CA MET A 25 -11.24 -7.55 -2.85
C MET A 25 -11.78 -6.48 -3.82
N SER A 26 -11.97 -6.81 -5.11
CA SER A 26 -12.25 -5.83 -6.18
C SER A 26 -11.32 -4.62 -6.11
N LEU A 27 -10.03 -4.90 -5.98
CA LEU A 27 -8.97 -3.92 -5.88
C LEU A 27 -8.13 -3.96 -7.15
N ALA A 28 -7.86 -2.79 -7.75
CA ALA A 28 -6.89 -2.72 -8.82
C ALA A 28 -5.51 -3.18 -8.31
N ARG A 29 -4.82 -4.01 -9.09
CA ARG A 29 -3.48 -4.52 -8.76
C ARG A 29 -2.47 -3.40 -8.50
N ALA A 30 -2.61 -2.30 -9.25
CA ALA A 30 -1.83 -1.08 -9.03
C ALA A 30 -1.98 -0.54 -7.60
N THR A 31 -3.18 -0.66 -7.02
CA THR A 31 -3.46 -0.25 -5.64
C THR A 31 -2.74 -1.14 -4.64
N PHE A 32 -2.36 -2.38 -4.93
CA PHE A 32 -1.54 -3.17 -4.01
C PHE A 32 -0.08 -2.64 -3.97
N TYR A 33 0.50 -2.35 -5.14
CA TYR A 33 1.89 -1.89 -5.24
C TYR A 33 2.09 -0.41 -4.93
N ARG A 34 1.04 0.43 -5.05
CA ARG A 34 1.14 1.85 -4.74
C ARG A 34 1.46 2.03 -3.25
N GLN A 35 2.69 2.32 -2.87
CA GLN A 35 2.94 2.65 -1.47
C GLN A 35 2.14 3.91 -1.10
N LEU A 36 1.49 3.89 0.06
CA LEU A 36 0.96 5.11 0.68
C LEU A 36 2.18 5.87 1.18
N ILE A 37 2.83 6.60 0.27
CA ILE A 37 3.96 7.44 0.62
C ILE A 37 3.38 8.68 1.28
N ASP A 38 3.61 8.78 2.58
CA ASP A 38 3.35 9.98 3.33
C ASP A 38 4.46 10.98 3.01
N TRP A 39 4.27 11.76 1.94
CA TRP A 39 5.25 12.73 1.44
C TRP A 39 5.69 13.71 2.53
N ARG A 40 4.79 14.05 3.47
CA ARG A 40 5.14 14.87 4.64
C ARG A 40 6.24 14.27 5.52
N LYS A 41 6.28 12.94 5.67
CA LYS A 41 7.37 12.26 6.40
C LYS A 41 8.62 12.10 5.55
N LYS A 42 8.45 11.82 4.26
CA LYS A 42 9.57 11.61 3.33
C LYS A 42 10.37 12.90 3.08
N ASP A 43 9.67 14.00 2.88
CA ASP A 43 10.27 15.32 2.64
C ASP A 43 10.63 16.07 3.93
N ARG A 44 10.39 15.49 5.11
CA ARG A 44 10.77 16.11 6.39
C ARG A 44 12.27 16.46 6.44
N VAL A 45 13.13 15.63 5.83
CA VAL A 45 14.57 15.91 5.74
C VAL A 45 14.87 17.12 4.85
N VAL A 46 14.11 17.30 3.78
CA VAL A 46 14.22 18.46 2.88
C VAL A 46 13.70 19.73 3.56
N ILE A 47 12.60 19.63 4.30
CA ILE A 47 11.98 20.75 5.03
C ILE A 47 12.87 21.23 6.18
N ILE A 48 13.52 20.32 6.91
CA ILE A 48 14.39 20.69 8.05
C ILE A 48 15.70 21.34 7.58
N CYS A 49 16.21 21.01 6.38
CA CYS A 49 17.44 21.61 5.85
C CYS A 49 17.27 23.06 5.34
N VAL A 50 16.04 23.59 5.27
CA VAL A 50 15.75 24.93 4.72
C VAL A 50 15.34 25.94 5.81
N SER A 51 15.37 25.56 7.09
CA SER A 51 15.23 26.47 8.24
C SER A 51 16.59 26.76 8.87
#